data_AF-A0A2K5ITF5-F1
#
_entry.id   AF-A0A2K5ITF5-F1
#
_cell.length_a   1.000
_cell.length_b   1.000
_cell.length_c   1.000
_cell.angle_alpha   90.00
_cell.angle_beta   90.00
_cell.angle_gamma   90.00
#
_symmetry.space_group_name_H-M   'P 1'
#
loop_
_entity.id
_entity.type
_entity.pdbx_description
1 polymer ?
#
loop_
_entity_poly.entity_id
_entity_poly.type
_entity_poly.pdbx_seq_one_letter_code
_entity_poly.pdbx_strand_id
1 'polypeptide(L)'
;MEAMWLLCVAAAVVAWGFLWVWDSSERVKSREQGGRLGAESRTLLAIAHPDDEAMFFAPTVLGLARLRHWVYLLCFSAGNYYNQGETRKKELLQSCDVLGIPLSRVMIIDSRDFPDDPGVQWDTEHVASVLLQHIEVNGINLVVTFDAGGVSGHSNHIALYAAVRVFCAHTSVCECAAQVHLPSGSALVSASYSGCPLCAQQQRSGTGQESHVLPPQPAPLVPPPLHSLLPVHENQLTELPLKP
;
A
#
# COMPACT_ATOMS: atom_id res chain seq x y z
N MET A 1 -18.40 48.93 -2.00
CA MET A 1 -18.65 47.47 -2.09
C MET A 1 -17.81 46.83 -3.18
N GLU A 2 -17.74 47.42 -4.38
CA GLU A 2 -16.90 46.96 -5.51
C GLU A 2 -15.41 46.71 -5.18
N ALA A 3 -14.76 47.62 -4.44
CA ALA A 3 -13.33 47.48 -4.11
C ALA A 3 -13.02 46.28 -3.20
N MET A 4 -13.96 45.87 -2.34
CA MET A 4 -13.80 44.71 -1.47
C MET A 4 -13.86 43.41 -2.27
N TRP A 5 -14.77 43.35 -3.26
CA TRP A 5 -14.91 42.18 -4.13
C TRP A 5 -13.66 41.97 -4.99
N LEU A 6 -13.09 43.03 -5.55
CA LEU A 6 -11.84 42.97 -6.30
C LEU A 6 -10.66 42.47 -5.46
N LEU A 7 -10.57 42.88 -4.19
CA LEU A 7 -9.55 42.39 -3.26
C LEU A 7 -9.73 40.89 -2.93
N CYS A 8 -10.97 40.43 -2.72
CA CYS A 8 -11.25 39.01 -2.46
C CYS A 8 -10.91 38.12 -3.66
N VAL A 9 -11.24 38.55 -4.88
CA VAL A 9 -10.91 37.80 -6.10
C VAL A 9 -9.40 37.75 -6.32
N ALA A 10 -8.70 38.88 -6.13
CA ALA A 10 -7.23 38.91 -6.22
C ALA A 10 -6.57 37.96 -5.20
N ALA A 11 -7.04 37.96 -3.95
CA ALA A 11 -6.53 37.05 -2.92
C ALA A 11 -6.77 35.57 -3.25
N ALA A 12 -7.94 35.23 -3.81
CA ALA A 12 -8.25 33.86 -4.22
C ALA A 12 -7.36 33.39 -5.38
N VAL A 13 -7.08 34.25 -6.37
CA VAL A 13 -6.18 33.93 -7.48
C VAL A 13 -4.75 33.73 -7.00
N VAL A 14 -4.28 34.57 -6.07
CA VAL A 14 -2.95 34.42 -5.45
C VAL A 14 -2.88 33.12 -4.65
N ALA A 15 -3.87 32.82 -3.82
CA ALA A 15 -3.92 31.57 -3.05
C ALA A 15 -3.95 30.34 -3.96
N TRP A 16 -4.73 30.37 -5.05
CA TRP A 16 -4.77 29.30 -6.06
C TRP A 16 -3.43 29.13 -6.77
N GLY A 17 -2.79 30.24 -7.14
CA GLY A 17 -1.44 30.23 -7.74
C GLY A 17 -0.39 29.64 -6.79
N PHE A 18 -0.42 30.02 -5.51
CA PHE A 18 0.46 29.45 -4.49
C PHE A 18 0.20 27.96 -4.27
N LEU A 19 -1.05 27.52 -4.21
CA LEU A 19 -1.40 26.09 -4.09
C LEU A 19 -0.94 25.30 -5.32
N TRP A 20 -1.10 25.85 -6.52
CA TRP A 20 -0.64 25.23 -7.76
C TRP A 20 0.89 25.10 -7.79
N VAL A 21 1.61 26.17 -7.42
CA VAL A 21 3.09 26.15 -7.37
C VAL A 21 3.59 25.19 -6.31
N TRP A 22 2.95 25.15 -5.14
CA TRP A 22 3.29 24.20 -4.07
C TRP A 22 3.07 22.75 -4.52
N ASP A 23 1.90 22.43 -5.08
CA ASP A 23 1.58 21.10 -5.61
C ASP A 23 2.48 20.70 -6.80
N SER A 24 2.87 21.66 -7.64
CA SER A 24 3.85 21.44 -8.70
C SER A 24 5.24 21.14 -8.14
N SER A 25 5.64 21.85 -7.08
CA SER A 25 6.92 21.61 -6.39
C SER A 25 6.96 20.23 -5.74
N GLU A 26 5.88 19.79 -5.11
CA GLU A 26 5.80 18.45 -4.51
C GLU A 26 5.82 17.35 -5.57
N ARG A 27 5.17 17.56 -6.73
CA ARG A 27 5.28 16.66 -7.89
C ARG A 27 6.70 16.59 -8.47
N VAL A 28 7.41 17.72 -8.55
CA VAL A 28 8.81 17.75 -9.03
C VAL A 28 9.74 17.02 -8.05
N LYS A 29 9.62 17.26 -6.74
CA LYS A 29 10.41 16.54 -5.71
C LYS A 29 10.16 15.03 -5.75
N SER A 30 8.90 14.61 -5.88
CA SER A 30 8.54 13.19 -6.01
C SER A 30 9.15 12.56 -7.28
N ARG A 31 9.18 13.32 -8.38
CA ARG A 31 9.77 12.89 -9.65
C ARG A 31 11.30 12.85 -9.62
N GLU A 32 11.95 13.76 -8.90
CA GLU A 32 13.40 13.73 -8.66
C GLU A 32 13.81 12.57 -7.76
N GLN A 33 13.04 12.29 -6.69
CA GLN A 33 13.24 11.10 -5.85
C GLN A 33 13.00 9.81 -6.63
N GLY A 34 11.94 9.75 -7.45
CA GLY A 34 11.69 8.66 -8.40
C GLY A 34 12.71 8.58 -9.55
N GLY A 35 13.52 9.61 -9.77
CA GLY A 35 14.64 9.60 -10.71
C GLY A 35 15.93 9.04 -10.12
N ARG A 36 16.09 9.07 -8.78
CA ARG A 36 17.21 8.44 -8.07
C ARG A 36 17.06 6.92 -7.96
N LEU A 37 15.83 6.43 -7.82
CA LEU A 37 15.50 5.01 -7.94
C LEU A 37 15.24 4.76 -9.43
N GLY A 38 16.24 4.27 -10.16
CA GLY A 38 16.15 4.14 -11.62
C GLY A 38 14.84 3.47 -12.07
N ALA A 39 14.28 3.96 -13.19
CA ALA A 39 13.16 3.30 -13.85
C ALA A 39 13.44 1.80 -14.00
N GLU A 40 12.44 0.95 -13.74
CA GLU A 40 12.54 -0.52 -13.76
C GLU A 40 13.29 -1.18 -12.59
N SER A 41 13.44 -0.48 -11.46
CA SER A 41 13.89 -1.09 -10.20
C SER A 41 13.02 -2.29 -9.77
N ARG A 42 13.64 -3.31 -9.18
CA ARG A 42 12.97 -4.48 -8.62
C ARG A 42 12.79 -4.29 -7.13
N THR A 43 11.54 -4.05 -6.73
CA THR A 43 11.18 -3.70 -5.36
C THR A 43 10.50 -4.88 -4.68
N LEU A 44 10.99 -5.25 -3.50
CA LEU A 44 10.36 -6.24 -2.63
C LEU A 44 9.53 -5.54 -1.56
N LEU A 45 8.24 -5.87 -1.52
CA LEU A 45 7.37 -5.57 -0.39
C LEU A 45 7.37 -6.79 0.55
N ALA A 46 7.96 -6.62 1.74
CA ALA A 46 7.99 -7.65 2.78
C ALA A 46 6.93 -7.34 3.85
N ILE A 47 5.94 -8.22 3.99
CA ILE A 47 4.82 -8.11 4.92
C ILE A 47 4.74 -9.32 5.85
N ALA A 48 4.05 -9.17 6.98
CA ALA A 48 3.92 -10.25 7.95
C ALA A 48 2.71 -11.13 7.61
N HIS A 49 1.59 -10.51 7.24
CA HIS A 49 0.30 -11.17 7.16
C HIS A 49 -0.47 -10.86 5.86
N PRO A 50 -1.37 -11.77 5.43
CA PRO A 50 -2.35 -11.51 4.37
C PRO A 50 -3.37 -10.44 4.76
N ASP A 51 -3.22 -9.21 4.27
CA ASP A 51 -4.05 -8.00 4.46
C ASP A 51 -3.18 -6.74 4.57
N ASP A 52 -1.95 -6.89 5.08
CA ASP A 52 -0.97 -5.82 5.23
C ASP A 52 -0.73 -5.04 3.92
N GLU A 53 -0.71 -5.73 2.79
CA GLU A 53 -0.47 -5.16 1.47
C GLU A 53 -1.56 -4.14 1.10
N ALA A 54 -2.82 -4.44 1.43
CA ALA A 54 -3.96 -3.59 1.15
C ALA A 54 -4.15 -2.54 2.25
N MET A 55 -3.96 -2.93 3.52
CA MET A 55 -4.20 -2.10 4.69
C MET A 55 -3.15 -0.99 4.85
N PHE A 56 -1.87 -1.32 4.65
CA PHE A 56 -0.76 -0.39 4.91
C PHE A 56 -0.04 0.04 3.64
N PHE A 57 0.05 -0.82 2.63
CA PHE A 57 0.96 -0.60 1.49
C PHE A 57 0.28 -0.32 0.15
N ALA A 58 -1.05 -0.33 0.04
CA ALA A 58 -1.71 -0.09 -1.24
C ALA A 58 -1.30 1.24 -1.91
N PRO A 59 -1.23 2.39 -1.20
CA PRO A 59 -0.73 3.63 -1.79
C PRO A 59 0.72 3.50 -2.30
N THR A 60 1.57 2.79 -1.56
CA THR A 60 2.98 2.56 -1.91
C THR A 60 3.11 1.68 -3.15
N VAL A 61 2.39 0.56 -3.21
CA VAL A 61 2.38 -0.35 -4.37
C VAL A 61 1.92 0.39 -5.62
N LEU A 62 0.83 1.16 -5.53
CA LEU A 62 0.33 1.96 -6.66
C LEU A 62 1.33 3.04 -7.09
N GLY A 63 2.04 3.66 -6.14
CA GLY A 63 3.12 4.61 -6.42
C GLY A 63 4.28 3.96 -7.19
N LEU A 64 4.76 2.81 -6.71
CA LEU A 64 5.83 2.02 -7.34
C LEU A 64 5.43 1.57 -8.76
N ALA A 65 4.18 1.14 -8.94
CA ALA A 65 3.65 0.77 -10.25
C ALA A 65 3.65 1.96 -11.24
N ARG A 66 3.29 3.16 -10.78
CA ARG A 66 3.35 4.40 -11.59
C ARG A 66 4.78 4.77 -11.97
N LEU A 67 5.75 4.48 -11.11
CA LEU A 67 7.18 4.62 -11.37
C LEU A 67 7.76 3.47 -12.23
N ARG A 68 6.93 2.52 -12.67
CA ARG A 68 7.32 1.34 -13.47
C ARG A 68 8.30 0.40 -12.75
N HIS A 69 8.23 0.34 -11.43
CA HIS A 69 8.98 -0.65 -10.66
C HIS A 69 8.37 -2.04 -10.84
N TRP A 70 9.21 -3.06 -10.79
CA TRP A 70 8.78 -4.45 -10.72
C TRP A 70 8.59 -4.81 -9.26
N VAL A 71 7.33 -4.84 -8.82
CA VAL A 71 6.99 -5.17 -7.43
C VAL A 71 6.94 -6.69 -7.25
N TYR A 72 7.62 -7.16 -6.21
CA TYR A 72 7.59 -8.51 -5.66
C TYR A 72 6.99 -8.44 -4.26
N LEU A 73 6.25 -9.46 -3.86
CA LEU A 73 5.65 -9.54 -2.54
C LEU A 73 6.10 -10.82 -1.83
N LEU A 74 6.62 -10.66 -0.61
CA LEU A 74 6.94 -11.76 0.29
C LEU A 74 6.15 -11.60 1.58
N CYS A 75 5.24 -12.54 1.82
CA CYS A 75 4.44 -12.63 3.04
C CYS A 75 5.01 -13.71 3.95
N PHE A 76 5.39 -13.35 5.18
CA PHE A 76 6.08 -14.27 6.09
C PHE A 76 5.18 -15.29 6.78
N SER A 77 3.88 -15.09 6.78
CA SER A 77 2.93 -16.05 7.35
C SER A 77 1.71 -16.24 6.46
N ALA A 78 1.06 -17.40 6.58
CA ALA A 78 -0.25 -17.64 5.98
C ALA A 78 -1.41 -16.93 6.72
N GLY A 79 -1.14 -16.21 7.82
CA GLY A 79 -2.17 -15.51 8.60
C GLY A 79 -3.12 -16.45 9.35
N ASN A 80 -2.60 -17.60 9.79
CA ASN A 80 -3.41 -18.73 10.24
C ASN A 80 -3.83 -18.67 11.73
N TYR A 81 -3.78 -17.52 12.40
CA TYR A 81 -4.13 -17.40 13.83
C TYR A 81 -5.53 -17.96 14.15
N TYR A 82 -6.51 -17.70 13.28
CA TYR A 82 -7.90 -18.19 13.42
C TYR A 82 -8.18 -19.49 12.64
N ASN A 83 -7.16 -20.25 12.25
CA ASN A 83 -7.27 -21.43 11.37
C ASN A 83 -7.86 -21.13 9.98
N GLN A 84 -7.59 -19.93 9.44
CA GLN A 84 -8.12 -19.44 8.16
C GLN A 84 -7.04 -19.22 7.10
N GLY A 85 -5.83 -19.77 7.29
CA GLY A 85 -4.68 -19.49 6.44
C GLY A 85 -4.89 -19.86 4.97
N GLU A 86 -5.60 -20.96 4.68
CA GLU A 86 -5.93 -21.32 3.29
C GLU A 86 -6.84 -20.31 2.59
N THR A 87 -7.78 -19.71 3.33
CA THR A 87 -8.65 -18.66 2.80
C THR A 87 -7.85 -17.38 2.62
N ARG A 88 -7.10 -16.96 3.64
CA ARG A 88 -6.31 -15.74 3.64
C ARG A 88 -5.21 -15.72 2.57
N LYS A 89 -4.58 -16.87 2.28
CA LYS A 89 -3.67 -17.03 1.13
C LYS A 89 -4.34 -16.68 -0.19
N LYS A 90 -5.57 -17.16 -0.41
CA LYS A 90 -6.33 -16.86 -1.64
C LYS A 90 -6.71 -15.39 -1.70
N GLU A 91 -7.13 -14.82 -0.59
CA GLU A 91 -7.46 -13.40 -0.47
C GLU A 91 -6.26 -12.51 -0.80
N LEU A 92 -5.07 -12.83 -0.26
CA LEU A 92 -3.83 -12.10 -0.57
C LEU A 92 -3.47 -12.19 -2.06
N LEU A 93 -3.57 -13.37 -2.67
CA LEU A 93 -3.31 -13.52 -4.11
C LEU A 93 -4.29 -12.68 -4.95
N GLN A 94 -5.58 -12.68 -4.59
CA GLN A 94 -6.59 -11.86 -5.26
C GLN A 94 -6.35 -10.35 -5.06
N SER A 95 -5.97 -9.95 -3.85
CA SER A 95 -5.61 -8.57 -3.52
C SER A 95 -4.39 -8.11 -4.33
N CYS A 96 -3.36 -8.95 -4.44
CA CYS A 96 -2.19 -8.70 -5.26
C CYS A 96 -2.54 -8.50 -6.74
N ASP A 97 -3.44 -9.32 -7.29
CA ASP A 97 -3.92 -9.19 -8.66
C ASP A 97 -4.61 -7.84 -8.90
N VAL A 98 -5.46 -7.41 -7.96
CA VAL A 98 -6.11 -6.09 -7.99
C VAL A 98 -5.09 -4.94 -7.90
N LEU A 99 -4.05 -5.10 -7.09
CA LEU A 99 -2.95 -4.14 -6.96
C LEU A 99 -1.98 -4.14 -8.15
N GLY A 100 -2.14 -5.06 -9.10
CA GLY A 100 -1.30 -5.18 -10.30
C GLY A 100 0.04 -5.87 -10.05
N ILE A 101 0.17 -6.67 -8.98
CA ILE A 101 1.33 -7.50 -8.71
C ILE A 101 1.09 -8.89 -9.34
N PRO A 102 1.88 -9.30 -10.36
CA PRO A 102 1.73 -10.62 -10.96
C PRO A 102 1.91 -11.74 -9.92
N LEU A 103 1.03 -12.75 -9.94
CA LEU A 103 1.08 -13.86 -8.97
C LEU A 103 2.40 -14.62 -8.99
N SER A 104 3.13 -14.62 -10.12
CA SER A 104 4.48 -15.20 -10.22
C SER A 104 5.55 -14.47 -9.40
N ARG A 105 5.23 -13.28 -8.86
CA ARG A 105 6.09 -12.46 -7.99
C ARG A 105 5.58 -12.41 -6.55
N VAL A 106 4.57 -13.20 -6.22
CA VAL A 106 4.02 -13.31 -4.87
C VAL A 106 4.48 -14.62 -4.26
N MET A 107 5.12 -14.55 -3.10
CA MET A 107 5.52 -15.70 -2.30
C MET A 107 4.91 -15.58 -0.91
N ILE A 108 4.27 -16.65 -0.45
CA ILE A 108 3.70 -16.74 0.89
C ILE A 108 4.40 -17.87 1.61
N ILE A 109 5.01 -17.56 2.75
CA ILE A 109 5.65 -18.56 3.60
C ILE A 109 4.57 -19.21 4.48
N ASP A 110 4.50 -20.53 4.38
CA ASP A 110 3.63 -21.37 5.19
C ASP A 110 4.52 -22.36 5.96
N SER A 111 5.25 -21.83 6.94
CA SER A 111 6.18 -22.57 7.80
C SER A 111 5.83 -22.39 9.28
N ARG A 112 6.19 -23.39 10.10
CA ARG A 112 6.09 -23.32 11.56
C ARG A 112 7.07 -22.34 12.18
N ASP A 113 8.08 -21.89 11.43
CA ASP A 113 9.09 -20.94 11.89
C ASP A 113 8.54 -19.52 12.02
N PHE A 114 7.48 -19.20 11.26
CA PHE A 114 6.84 -17.87 11.23
C PHE A 114 5.33 -17.97 11.48
N PRO A 115 4.92 -18.47 12.66
CA PRO A 115 3.50 -18.59 12.98
C PRO A 115 2.86 -17.21 13.12
N ASP A 116 1.61 -17.10 12.69
CA ASP A 116 0.75 -15.97 13.02
C ASP A 116 0.22 -16.19 14.46
N ASP A 117 1.01 -15.80 15.45
CA ASP A 117 0.68 -15.88 16.87
C ASP A 117 1.26 -14.65 17.60
N PRO A 118 0.42 -13.78 18.18
CA PRO A 118 0.87 -12.60 18.94
C PRO A 118 1.75 -12.94 20.16
N GLY A 119 1.68 -14.17 20.66
CA GLY A 119 2.50 -14.65 21.78
C GLY A 119 3.86 -15.20 21.38
N VAL A 120 4.14 -15.33 20.08
CA VAL A 120 5.41 -15.85 19.55
C VAL A 120 6.21 -14.72 18.93
N GLN A 121 7.50 -14.65 19.26
CA GLN A 121 8.43 -13.74 18.62
C GLN A 121 9.21 -14.49 17.54
N TRP A 122 9.20 -13.98 16.32
CA TRP A 122 9.98 -14.56 15.22
C TRP A 122 11.49 -14.35 15.45
N ASP A 123 12.27 -15.37 15.09
CA ASP A 123 13.73 -15.27 15.08
C ASP A 123 14.17 -14.30 13.97
N THR A 124 14.72 -13.15 14.39
CA THR A 124 15.10 -12.06 13.51
C THR A 124 16.21 -12.46 12.52
N GLU A 125 17.15 -13.32 12.94
CA GLU A 125 18.22 -13.81 12.07
C GLU A 125 17.65 -14.74 10.98
N HIS A 126 16.67 -15.58 11.35
CA HIS A 126 16.00 -16.45 10.39
C HIS A 126 15.16 -15.64 9.40
N VAL A 127 14.42 -14.63 9.87
CA VAL A 127 13.70 -13.69 8.98
C VAL A 127 14.69 -13.01 8.02
N ALA A 128 15.83 -12.53 8.52
CA ALA A 128 16.86 -11.88 7.71
C ALA A 128 17.46 -12.82 6.66
N SER A 129 17.72 -14.08 7.01
CA SER A 129 18.22 -15.10 6.09
C SER A 129 17.25 -15.36 4.94
N VAL A 130 15.95 -15.50 5.24
CA VAL A 130 14.92 -15.72 4.22
C VAL A 130 14.74 -14.48 3.33
N LEU A 131 14.74 -13.28 3.92
CA LEU A 131 14.73 -12.03 3.17
C LEU A 131 15.90 -11.96 2.20
N LEU A 132 17.13 -12.22 2.68
CA LEU A 132 18.35 -12.16 1.89
C LEU A 132 18.30 -13.14 0.72
N GLN A 133 17.90 -14.38 0.97
CA GLN A 133 17.75 -15.38 -0.07
C GLN A 133 16.76 -14.92 -1.15
N HIS A 134 15.62 -14.34 -0.75
CA HIS A 134 14.62 -13.84 -1.69
C HIS A 134 15.14 -12.64 -2.49
N ILE A 135 15.90 -11.75 -1.85
CA ILE A 135 16.54 -10.59 -2.48
C ILE A 135 17.54 -11.04 -3.55
N GLU A 136 18.42 -11.98 -3.22
CA GLU A 136 19.46 -12.48 -4.13
C GLU A 136 18.87 -13.21 -5.33
N VAL A 137 17.92 -14.12 -5.11
CA VAL A 137 17.31 -14.93 -6.19
C VAL A 137 16.56 -14.05 -7.20
N ASN A 138 15.91 -12.97 -6.73
CA ASN A 138 15.09 -12.10 -7.58
C ASN A 138 15.83 -10.85 -8.07
N GLY A 139 17.07 -10.61 -7.63
CA GLY A 139 17.84 -9.41 -7.96
C GLY A 139 17.16 -8.13 -7.47
N ILE A 140 16.60 -8.17 -6.25
CA ILE A 140 15.92 -7.03 -5.62
C ILE A 140 16.93 -5.94 -5.28
N ASN A 141 16.60 -4.68 -5.56
CA ASN A 141 17.43 -3.53 -5.24
C ASN A 141 16.74 -2.48 -4.34
N LEU A 142 15.47 -2.70 -4.01
CA LEU A 142 14.73 -1.89 -3.03
C LEU A 142 13.87 -2.81 -2.17
N VAL A 143 13.96 -2.67 -0.85
CA VAL A 143 13.10 -3.38 0.11
C VAL A 143 12.21 -2.37 0.81
N VAL A 144 10.91 -2.66 0.84
CA VAL A 144 9.89 -1.89 1.55
C VAL A 144 9.28 -2.80 2.61
N THR A 145 9.23 -2.33 3.85
CA THR A 145 8.59 -3.02 4.97
C THR A 145 8.17 -2.01 6.05
N PHE A 146 7.72 -2.50 7.19
CA PHE A 146 7.28 -1.71 8.33
C PHE A 146 8.39 -0.86 8.95
N ASP A 147 7.98 0.12 9.75
CA ASP A 147 8.88 0.94 10.55
C ASP A 147 9.27 0.26 11.87
N ALA A 148 10.10 0.95 12.66
CA ALA A 148 10.57 0.46 13.95
C ALA A 148 9.46 0.15 14.96
N GLY A 149 8.30 0.80 14.83
CA GLY A 149 7.14 0.58 15.69
C GLY A 149 6.23 -0.54 15.20
N GLY A 150 6.49 -1.13 14.02
CA GLY A 150 5.59 -2.09 13.39
C GLY A 150 4.21 -1.51 13.10
N VAL A 151 4.13 -0.19 12.89
CA VAL A 151 2.91 0.63 12.76
C VAL A 151 2.05 0.68 14.04
N SER A 152 1.61 -0.47 14.55
CA SER A 152 0.70 -0.62 15.70
C SER A 152 1.35 -1.26 16.92
N GLY A 153 2.64 -1.61 16.85
CA GLY A 153 3.34 -2.39 17.88
C GLY A 153 3.24 -3.91 17.68
N HIS A 154 2.75 -4.38 16.53
CA HIS A 154 2.65 -5.81 16.26
C HIS A 154 4.05 -6.45 16.19
N SER A 155 4.27 -7.52 16.97
CA SER A 155 5.58 -8.20 17.10
C SER A 155 6.16 -8.65 15.76
N ASN A 156 5.35 -9.28 14.90
CA ASN A 156 5.77 -9.74 13.58
C ASN A 156 6.21 -8.58 12.64
N HIS A 157 5.55 -7.43 12.72
CA HIS A 157 5.94 -6.25 11.93
C HIS A 157 7.28 -5.69 12.40
N ILE A 158 7.47 -5.65 13.73
CA ILE A 158 8.73 -5.24 14.36
C ILE A 158 9.86 -6.21 13.97
N ALA A 159 9.59 -7.52 13.93
CA ALA A 159 10.57 -8.52 13.52
C ALA A 159 11.07 -8.32 12.09
N LEU A 160 10.18 -7.96 11.15
CA LEU A 160 10.56 -7.61 9.78
C LEU A 160 11.47 -6.38 9.73
N TYR A 161 11.12 -5.32 10.46
CA TYR A 161 11.97 -4.14 10.57
C TYR A 161 13.35 -4.50 11.15
N ALA A 162 13.38 -5.26 12.25
CA ALA A 162 14.62 -5.67 12.90
C ALA A 162 15.49 -6.52 11.97
N ALA A 163 14.90 -7.43 11.20
CA ALA A 163 15.61 -8.28 10.25
C ALA A 163 16.28 -7.47 9.13
N VAL A 164 15.57 -6.48 8.57
CA VAL A 164 16.16 -5.55 7.60
C VAL A 164 17.31 -4.77 8.21
N ARG A 165 17.22 -4.36 9.49
CA ARG A 165 18.32 -3.66 10.18
C ARG A 165 19.55 -4.56 10.37
N VAL A 166 19.37 -5.83 10.72
CA VAL A 166 20.45 -6.81 10.83
C VAL A 166 21.14 -6.96 9.46
N PHE A 167 20.37 -7.20 8.40
CA PHE A 167 20.88 -7.28 7.04
C PHE A 167 21.68 -6.04 6.62
N CYS A 168 21.17 -4.84 6.90
CA CYS A 168 21.86 -3.59 6.56
C CYS A 168 23.18 -3.40 7.33
N ALA A 169 23.28 -3.89 8.57
CA ALA A 169 24.50 -3.80 9.37
C ALA A 169 25.60 -4.73 8.84
N HIS A 170 25.23 -5.85 8.23
CA HIS A 170 26.16 -6.85 7.69
C HIS A 170 26.54 -6.60 6.22
N THR A 171 25.87 -5.68 5.53
CA THR A 171 26.05 -5.43 4.10
C THR A 171 26.45 -3.98 3.85
N SER A 172 27.64 -3.75 3.31
CA SER A 172 28.18 -2.40 3.02
C SER A 172 27.43 -1.61 1.93
N VAL A 173 26.38 -2.19 1.34
CA VAL A 173 25.63 -1.67 0.18
C VAL A 173 24.18 -1.30 0.56
N CYS A 174 23.81 -1.39 1.84
CA CYS A 174 22.44 -1.10 2.28
C CYS A 174 22.32 0.29 2.90
N GLU A 175 21.70 1.20 2.16
CA GLU A 175 21.32 2.52 2.68
C GLU A 175 19.81 2.58 2.89
N CYS A 176 19.37 3.03 4.07
CA CYS A 176 17.95 3.28 4.31
C CYS A 176 17.52 4.47 3.44
N ALA A 177 16.77 4.20 2.36
CA ALA A 177 16.40 5.21 1.39
C ALA A 177 15.39 6.23 1.94
N ALA A 178 14.45 5.78 2.78
CA ALA A 178 13.48 6.63 3.47
C ALA A 178 12.80 5.84 4.61
N GLN A 179 12.40 6.55 5.67
CA GLN A 179 11.52 6.01 6.71
C GLN A 179 10.31 6.94 6.83
N VAL A 180 9.12 6.39 6.59
CA VAL A 180 7.84 7.11 6.74
C VAL A 180 7.17 6.58 8.00
N HIS A 181 7.05 7.41 9.04
CA HIS A 181 6.25 7.08 10.21
C HIS A 181 4.79 7.35 9.89
N LEU A 182 3.93 6.32 9.96
CA LEU A 182 2.50 6.56 10.04
C LEU A 182 2.17 7.01 11.47
N PRO A 183 1.45 8.12 11.68
CA PRO A 183 1.03 8.52 13.00
C PRO A 183 0.13 7.43 13.61
N SER A 184 0.47 6.98 14.83
CA SER A 184 -0.39 6.06 15.58
C SER A 184 -1.69 6.76 15.97
N GLY A 185 -2.82 6.28 15.45
CA GLY A 185 -4.16 6.70 15.86
C GLY A 185 -4.96 7.45 14.79
N SER A 186 -6.28 7.25 14.82
CA SER A 186 -7.25 7.79 13.87
C SER A 186 -7.09 9.30 13.65
N ALA A 187 -6.51 9.68 12.51
CA ALA A 187 -6.66 11.03 11.99
C ALA A 187 -8.08 11.16 11.38
N LEU A 188 -9.10 11.23 12.23
CA LEU A 188 -10.37 11.84 11.84
C LEU A 188 -10.12 13.34 11.68
N VAL A 189 -9.62 13.73 10.52
CA VAL A 189 -9.66 15.13 10.12
C VAL A 189 -11.11 15.42 9.75
N SER A 190 -11.85 16.00 10.70
CA SER A 190 -13.13 16.63 10.38
C SER A 190 -12.82 17.78 9.42
N ALA A 191 -13.06 17.55 8.13
CA ALA A 191 -13.24 18.63 7.18
C ALA A 191 -14.56 19.31 7.53
N SER A 192 -14.54 20.19 8.55
CA SER A 192 -15.62 21.12 8.80
C SER A 192 -15.61 22.13 7.66
N TYR A 193 -16.26 21.78 6.56
CA TYR A 193 -16.70 22.76 5.58
C TYR A 193 -17.84 23.56 6.22
N SER A 194 -17.52 24.78 6.64
CA SER A 194 -18.50 25.77 7.05
C SER A 194 -19.21 26.30 5.80
N GLY A 195 -20.48 25.92 5.65
CA GLY A 195 -21.44 26.67 4.84
C GLY A 195 -22.19 25.87 3.79
N CYS A 196 -23.32 25.27 4.19
CA CYS A 196 -24.57 25.30 3.43
C CYS A 196 -25.71 24.81 4.33
N PRO A 197 -26.79 25.59 4.53
CA PRO A 197 -27.89 25.20 5.40
C PRO A 197 -28.83 24.28 4.63
N LEU A 198 -28.91 23.00 5.02
CA LEU A 198 -30.04 22.16 4.66
C LEU A 198 -30.99 22.08 5.85
N CYS A 199 -32.19 22.56 5.59
CA CYS A 199 -33.32 22.70 6.49
C CYS A 199 -33.58 21.40 7.26
N ALA A 200 -33.48 21.46 8.59
CA ALA A 200 -33.95 20.40 9.47
C ALA A 200 -35.49 20.47 9.55
N GLN A 201 -36.18 19.55 8.88
CA GLN A 201 -37.59 19.32 9.17
C GLN A 201 -37.71 18.33 10.32
N GLN A 202 -38.04 18.89 11.48
CA GLN A 202 -38.37 18.18 12.70
C GLN A 202 -39.76 17.55 12.57
N GLN A 203 -39.86 16.22 12.72
CA GLN A 203 -41.10 15.58 13.14
C GLN A 203 -40.88 14.70 14.37
N ARG A 204 -41.72 14.99 15.36
CA ARG A 204 -41.85 14.37 16.68
C ARG A 204 -42.23 12.89 16.60
N SER A 205 -41.69 12.14 17.57
CA SER A 205 -42.36 11.20 18.48
C SER A 205 -43.57 10.42 17.96
N GLY A 206 -43.42 9.08 17.89
CA GLY A 206 -44.51 8.13 17.80
C GLY A 206 -44.03 6.73 18.14
N THR A 207 -44.66 6.13 19.14
CA THR A 207 -44.47 4.78 19.69
C THR A 207 -44.90 3.67 18.73
N GLY A 208 -44.19 2.53 18.74
CA GLY A 208 -44.80 1.21 18.54
C GLY A 208 -44.38 0.41 17.30
N GLN A 209 -44.07 -0.87 17.59
CA GLN A 209 -44.02 -2.07 16.73
C GLN A 209 -42.78 -2.34 15.87
N GLU A 210 -42.01 -3.32 16.35
CA GLU A 210 -41.11 -4.17 15.58
C GLU A 210 -41.81 -4.73 14.33
N SER A 211 -41.16 -4.54 13.18
CA SER A 211 -41.40 -5.33 11.98
C SER A 211 -40.05 -5.64 11.35
N HIS A 212 -39.74 -6.92 11.28
CA HIS A 212 -38.53 -7.45 10.65
C HIS A 212 -38.53 -7.10 9.16
N VAL A 213 -37.57 -6.26 8.74
CA VAL A 213 -37.22 -6.06 7.33
C VAL A 213 -35.84 -6.70 7.13
N LEU A 214 -35.78 -7.73 6.29
CA LEU A 214 -34.54 -8.36 5.85
C LEU A 214 -33.63 -7.32 5.16
N PRO A 215 -32.30 -7.33 5.41
CA PRO A 215 -31.40 -6.43 4.71
C PRO A 215 -31.33 -6.77 3.21
N PRO A 216 -31.22 -5.77 2.33
CA PRO A 216 -30.96 -6.02 0.92
C PRO A 216 -29.57 -6.67 0.76
N GLN A 217 -29.52 -7.74 -0.02
CA GLN A 217 -28.28 -8.43 -0.41
C GLN A 217 -27.29 -7.45 -1.06
N PRO A 218 -25.96 -7.56 -0.82
CA PRO A 218 -24.99 -6.71 -1.46
C PRO A 218 -24.92 -7.00 -2.96
N ALA A 219 -25.08 -5.95 -3.78
CA ALA A 219 -24.75 -6.02 -5.20
C ALA A 219 -23.22 -6.16 -5.37
N PRO A 220 -22.72 -7.10 -6.19
CA PRO A 220 -21.30 -7.21 -6.47
C PRO A 220 -20.90 -6.08 -7.43
N LEU A 221 -20.31 -5.02 -6.91
CA LEU A 221 -19.57 -4.03 -7.69
C LEU A 221 -18.10 -4.45 -7.69
N VAL A 222 -17.74 -5.37 -8.58
CA VAL A 222 -16.34 -5.61 -8.93
C VAL A 222 -15.95 -4.52 -9.94
N PRO A 223 -15.10 -3.54 -9.59
CA PRO A 223 -14.55 -2.65 -10.60
C PRO A 223 -13.68 -3.47 -11.56
N PRO A 224 -13.62 -3.12 -12.86
CA PRO A 224 -12.79 -3.84 -13.81
C PRO A 224 -11.31 -3.78 -13.38
N PRO A 225 -10.52 -4.82 -13.66
CA PRO A 225 -9.09 -4.81 -13.35
C PRO A 225 -8.41 -3.60 -13.98
N LEU A 226 -7.58 -2.91 -13.20
CA LEU A 226 -6.87 -1.67 -13.60
C LEU A 226 -5.93 -1.83 -14.79
N HIS A 227 -5.75 -3.05 -15.30
CA HIS A 227 -5.10 -3.34 -16.58
C HIS A 227 -5.62 -2.49 -17.74
N SER A 228 -6.88 -2.03 -17.69
CA SER A 228 -7.46 -1.16 -18.73
C SER A 228 -7.04 0.31 -18.65
N LEU A 229 -6.36 0.76 -17.59
CA LEU A 229 -5.96 2.16 -17.40
C LEU A 229 -4.46 2.41 -17.61
N LEU A 230 -3.68 1.39 -17.97
CA LEU A 230 -2.29 1.53 -18.36
C LEU A 230 -2.16 1.28 -19.87
N PRO A 231 -1.73 2.25 -20.69
CA PRO A 231 -1.40 1.97 -22.08
C PRO A 231 -0.18 1.05 -22.12
N VAL A 232 -0.41 -0.23 -22.39
CA VAL A 232 0.63 -1.18 -22.78
C VAL A 232 0.83 -0.97 -24.28
N HIS A 233 1.99 -0.43 -24.64
CA HIS A 233 2.42 -0.39 -26.03
C HIS A 233 2.94 -1.79 -26.36
N GLU A 234 2.11 -2.62 -27.01
CA GLU A 234 2.63 -3.80 -27.70
C GLU A 234 3.57 -3.30 -28.81
N ASN A 235 4.83 -3.73 -28.75
CA ASN A 235 5.68 -3.75 -29.91
C ASN A 235 6.75 -4.84 -29.79
N GLN A 236 6.70 -5.75 -30.77
CA GLN A 236 7.80 -6.51 -31.35
C GLN A 236 8.38 -7.68 -30.55
N LEU A 237 7.72 -8.85 -30.69
CA LEU A 237 8.39 -10.14 -30.68
C LEU A 237 8.52 -10.62 -32.12
N THR A 238 9.71 -10.45 -32.67
CA THR A 238 10.14 -10.98 -33.96
C THR A 238 10.14 -12.51 -33.92
N GLU A 239 9.46 -13.11 -34.88
CA GLU A 239 9.50 -14.55 -35.16
C GLU A 239 10.94 -15.07 -35.30
N LEU A 240 11.25 -16.20 -34.66
CA LEU A 240 12.40 -17.03 -35.02
C LEU A 240 11.89 -18.31 -35.70
N PRO A 241 12.47 -18.69 -36.86
CA PRO A 241 11.95 -19.78 -37.66
C PRO A 241 12.44 -21.13 -37.15
N LEU A 242 11.51 -22.08 -37.03
CA LEU A 242 11.82 -23.50 -36.94
C LEU A 242 12.37 -23.97 -38.30
N LYS A 243 13.48 -24.70 -38.27
CA LYS A 243 14.03 -25.42 -39.42
C LYS A 243 14.54 -26.78 -38.96
N PRO A 244 14.60 -27.73 -39.89
CA PRO A 244 13.64 -28.80 -40.13
C PRO A 244 13.93 -30.07 -39.32
#